data_AF-A0A256K8S6-F1
#
_entry.id   AF-A0A256K8S6-F1
#
_cell.length_a   1.000
_cell.length_b   1.000
_cell.length_c   1.000
_cell.angle_alpha   90.00
_cell.angle_beta   90.00
_cell.angle_gamma   90.00
#
_symmetry.space_group_name_H-M   'P 1'
#
loop_
_entity.id
_entity.type
_entity.pdbx_description
1 polymer ?
#
loop_
_entity_poly.entity_id
_entity_poly.type
_entity_poly.pdbx_seq_one_letter_code
_entity_poly.pdbx_strand_id
1 'polypeptide(L)'
;MPSSRPPDGLRALARGRRPRVLSVALANLLPLVGVVSLGWNAAALMTLYWFELGIASGWALVRALFAGRPSEIERDGLLIGPLAQRRVALSIPWTGVQVRLSSLLVLPVAAPILAVVWLVVGTLTVGVVVEEGTVSTVVDTVALATLALFIGEGVTTLVEYFGRGEHRDHSAQTAIQGVFAQGAAIFFGALFTVTIVGAGTLEEDTPISAIDPDAIGIPLLLGIVAVKFAFDLAGLYGDRLAAFDESSSLDLGLSYDPPAAEPVDGSLAKPTETVRQPRRARLAGALTTPLGHPGLWYVGGGLALLGLLFAFGGDWGTVALLLAAALAVPLALAALDHELRHGLVEYRAGDGALVARDRLSGATMWRVEPWDETDLRVERRRLDRRLGTETVVIELRDDEYRIPGLDDPEPVLDVFDRRPDRPDG
;
A
#
# COMPACT_ATOMS: atom_id res chain seq x y z
N MET A 1 -23.54 -42.66 31.13
CA MET A 1 -23.64 -41.19 31.06
C MET A 1 -22.24 -40.61 30.85
N PRO A 2 -21.74 -40.49 29.60
CA PRO A 2 -20.47 -39.84 29.35
C PRO A 2 -20.70 -38.34 29.12
N SER A 3 -19.98 -37.52 29.90
CA SER A 3 -19.95 -36.07 29.81
C SER A 3 -19.28 -35.62 28.50
N SER A 4 -20.05 -34.98 27.62
CA SER A 4 -19.58 -34.30 26.43
C SER A 4 -18.80 -33.03 26.81
N ARG A 5 -17.47 -33.15 26.93
CA ARG A 5 -16.59 -31.97 26.83
C ARG A 5 -16.53 -31.57 25.36
N PRO A 6 -16.84 -30.31 24.99
CA PRO A 6 -16.69 -29.86 23.61
C PRO A 6 -15.20 -29.82 23.22
N PRO A 7 -14.85 -30.12 21.95
CA PRO A 7 -13.47 -30.22 21.50
C PRO A 7 -12.76 -28.86 21.57
N ASP A 8 -11.51 -28.87 22.02
CA ASP A 8 -10.71 -27.65 22.30
C ASP A 8 -10.49 -26.75 21.06
N GLY A 9 -10.69 -27.27 19.85
CA GLY A 9 -10.67 -26.49 18.59
C GLY A 9 -11.78 -25.43 18.50
N LEU A 10 -12.99 -25.71 19.02
CA LEU A 10 -14.08 -24.72 19.06
C LEU A 10 -13.77 -23.59 20.05
N ARG A 11 -13.03 -23.87 21.14
CA ARG A 11 -12.57 -22.84 22.08
C ARG A 11 -11.43 -22.00 21.53
N ALA A 12 -10.61 -22.52 20.62
CA ALA A 12 -9.56 -21.75 19.95
C ALA A 12 -10.15 -20.78 18.91
N LEU A 13 -11.09 -21.25 18.08
CA LEU A 13 -11.86 -20.41 17.15
C LEU A 13 -12.73 -19.37 17.88
N ALA A 14 -13.37 -19.77 18.99
CA ALA A 14 -14.16 -18.86 19.83
C ALA A 14 -13.33 -17.95 20.74
N ARG A 15 -11.99 -18.11 20.82
CA ARG A 15 -11.06 -17.16 21.46
C ARG A 15 -10.43 -16.21 20.44
N GLY A 16 -10.21 -16.69 19.21
CA GLY A 16 -9.76 -15.92 18.06
C GLY A 16 -10.71 -14.78 17.72
N ARG A 17 -12.02 -15.05 17.71
CA ARG A 17 -13.04 -14.05 17.35
C ARG A 17 -13.36 -13.02 18.44
N ARG A 18 -12.97 -13.23 19.70
CA ARG A 18 -13.44 -12.37 20.81
C ARG A 18 -12.96 -10.93 20.73
N PRO A 19 -11.68 -10.63 20.45
CA PRO A 19 -11.22 -9.24 20.37
C PRO A 19 -11.87 -8.51 19.20
N ARG A 20 -11.87 -9.09 17.99
CA ARG A 20 -12.58 -8.53 16.83
C ARG A 20 -14.07 -8.32 17.08
N VAL A 21 -14.76 -9.32 17.64
CA VAL A 21 -16.19 -9.22 17.96
C VAL A 21 -16.44 -8.21 19.08
N LEU A 22 -15.54 -8.11 20.07
CA LEU A 22 -15.63 -7.10 21.12
C LEU A 22 -15.40 -5.69 20.57
N SER A 23 -14.45 -5.51 19.64
CA SER A 23 -14.22 -4.23 18.97
C SER A 23 -15.45 -3.79 18.16
N VAL A 24 -15.99 -4.70 17.33
CA VAL A 24 -17.22 -4.44 16.56
C VAL A 24 -18.42 -4.21 17.48
N ALA A 25 -18.57 -4.99 18.55
CA ALA A 25 -19.63 -4.78 19.53
C ALA A 25 -19.48 -3.43 20.24
N LEU A 26 -18.26 -3.04 20.63
CA LEU A 26 -17.98 -1.76 21.27
C LEU A 26 -18.28 -0.59 20.32
N ALA A 27 -17.87 -0.71 19.05
CA ALA A 27 -18.12 0.28 17.99
C ALA A 27 -19.60 0.52 17.70
N ASN A 28 -20.46 -0.46 17.99
CA ASN A 28 -21.91 -0.37 17.76
C ASN A 28 -22.71 -0.09 19.04
N LEU A 29 -22.25 -0.55 20.21
CA LEU A 29 -22.92 -0.31 21.49
C LEU A 29 -22.70 1.11 22.01
N LEU A 30 -21.50 1.69 21.81
CA LEU A 30 -21.19 3.06 22.23
C LEU A 30 -22.15 4.09 21.62
N PRO A 31 -22.37 4.12 20.29
CA PRO A 31 -23.37 4.99 19.67
C PRO A 31 -24.78 4.79 20.22
N LEU A 32 -25.20 3.53 20.45
CA LEU A 32 -26.54 3.22 20.92
C LEU A 32 -26.78 3.73 22.35
N VAL A 33 -25.83 3.48 23.26
CA VAL A 33 -25.86 4.01 24.63
C VAL A 33 -25.80 5.54 24.61
N GLY A 34 -25.00 6.10 23.70
CA GLY A 34 -24.94 7.53 23.44
C GLY A 34 -26.31 8.13 23.16
N VAL A 35 -27.06 7.57 22.20
CA VAL A 35 -28.39 8.05 21.82
C VAL A 35 -29.41 7.83 22.93
N VAL A 36 -29.47 6.63 23.51
CA VAL A 36 -30.55 6.25 24.44
C VAL A 36 -30.34 6.79 25.85
N SER A 37 -29.09 6.91 26.31
CA SER A 37 -28.78 7.23 27.70
C SER A 37 -28.04 8.56 27.89
N LEU A 38 -27.29 9.03 26.88
CA LEU A 38 -26.48 10.25 26.97
C LEU A 38 -27.04 11.40 26.12
N GLY A 39 -28.20 11.21 25.49
CA GLY A 39 -28.89 12.25 24.72
C GLY A 39 -28.11 12.68 23.46
N TRP A 40 -27.32 11.78 22.87
CA TRP A 40 -26.55 12.11 21.67
C TRP A 40 -27.48 12.44 20.50
N ASN A 41 -27.22 13.59 19.89
CA ASN A 41 -27.86 14.02 18.66
C ASN A 41 -27.08 13.51 17.43
N ALA A 42 -27.61 13.79 16.23
CA ALA A 42 -26.97 13.40 14.97
C ALA A 42 -25.55 13.97 14.83
N ALA A 43 -25.32 15.21 15.28
CA ALA A 43 -24.00 15.84 15.28
C ALA A 43 -22.96 15.05 16.10
N ALA A 44 -23.34 14.58 17.30
CA ALA A 44 -22.46 13.77 18.15
C ALA A 44 -22.11 12.42 17.49
N LEU A 45 -23.10 11.74 16.88
CA LEU A 45 -22.88 10.49 16.16
C LEU A 45 -21.96 10.67 14.93
N MET A 46 -22.23 11.69 14.12
CA MET A 46 -21.43 11.98 12.93
C MET A 46 -19.99 12.34 13.30
N THR A 47 -19.81 13.10 14.38
CA THR A 47 -18.49 13.41 14.93
C THR A 47 -17.76 12.15 15.40
N LEU A 48 -18.44 11.26 16.12
CA LEU A 48 -17.84 10.00 16.58
C LEU A 48 -17.42 9.12 15.40
N TYR A 49 -18.29 8.94 14.39
CA TYR A 49 -17.98 8.11 13.22
C TYR A 49 -16.86 8.70 12.36
N TRP A 50 -16.77 10.03 12.27
CA TRP A 50 -15.63 10.69 11.65
C TRP A 50 -14.31 10.44 12.39
N PHE A 51 -14.31 10.49 13.72
CA PHE A 51 -13.13 10.11 14.51
C PHE A 51 -12.81 8.62 14.38
N GLU A 52 -13.82 7.75 14.36
CA GLU A 52 -13.66 6.31 14.14
C GLU A 52 -12.94 6.02 12.82
N LEU A 53 -13.31 6.71 11.73
CA LEU A 53 -12.61 6.62 10.44
C LEU A 53 -11.14 7.03 10.56
N GLY A 54 -10.86 8.11 11.30
CA GLY A 54 -9.49 8.58 11.54
C GLY A 54 -8.66 7.57 12.35
N ILE A 55 -9.26 6.98 13.39
CA ILE A 55 -8.65 5.93 14.21
C ILE A 55 -8.34 4.69 13.37
N ALA A 56 -9.31 4.21 12.60
CA ALA A 56 -9.15 3.06 11.70
C ALA A 56 -8.04 3.30 10.67
N SER A 57 -8.00 4.52 10.09
CA SER A 57 -6.94 4.96 9.16
C SER A 57 -5.56 4.95 9.82
N GLY A 58 -5.43 5.49 11.04
CA GLY A 58 -4.18 5.49 11.80
C GLY A 58 -3.68 4.08 12.10
N TRP A 59 -4.55 3.20 12.59
CA TRP A 59 -4.20 1.80 12.86
C TRP A 59 -3.94 1.00 11.58
N ALA A 60 -4.56 1.34 10.45
CA ALA A 60 -4.22 0.73 9.17
C ALA A 60 -2.84 1.13 8.67
N LEU A 61 -2.40 2.38 8.87
CA LEU A 61 -1.02 2.77 8.58
C LEU A 61 -0.02 2.02 9.44
N VAL A 62 -0.33 1.79 10.73
CA VAL A 62 0.49 0.96 11.61
C VAL A 62 0.54 -0.48 11.10
N ARG A 63 -0.60 -1.09 10.77
CA ARG A 63 -0.65 -2.44 10.18
C ARG A 63 0.15 -2.51 8.89
N ALA A 64 -0.03 -1.55 7.99
CA ALA A 64 0.68 -1.46 6.72
C ALA A 64 2.21 -1.36 6.90
N LEU A 65 2.69 -0.58 7.87
CA LEU A 65 4.11 -0.46 8.19
C LEU A 65 4.75 -1.81 8.56
N PHE A 66 3.98 -2.65 9.27
CA PHE A 66 4.43 -3.95 9.77
C PHE A 66 3.91 -5.14 8.95
N ALA A 67 3.42 -4.87 7.75
CA ALA A 67 2.97 -5.88 6.81
C ALA A 67 4.12 -6.85 6.46
N GLY A 68 3.85 -8.14 6.61
CA GLY A 68 4.80 -9.23 6.46
C GLY A 68 4.96 -9.72 5.03
N ARG A 69 4.03 -9.38 4.11
CA ARG A 69 4.17 -9.63 2.68
C ARG A 69 4.68 -8.40 1.93
N PRO A 70 5.46 -8.59 0.85
CA PRO A 70 5.89 -7.49 -0.01
C PRO A 70 4.69 -6.77 -0.63
N SER A 71 4.75 -5.44 -0.70
CA SER A 71 3.80 -4.64 -1.47
C SER A 71 4.01 -4.81 -2.97
N GLU A 72 2.92 -4.82 -3.74
CA GLU A 72 2.99 -4.74 -5.20
C GLU A 72 3.22 -3.30 -5.61
N ILE A 73 4.44 -3.03 -6.03
CA ILE A 73 4.83 -1.72 -6.54
C ILE A 73 5.27 -1.90 -7.98
N GLU A 74 4.75 -1.01 -8.83
CA GLU A 74 5.11 -0.95 -10.24
C GLU A 74 6.64 -0.89 -10.41
N ARG A 75 7.17 -1.81 -11.22
CA ARG A 75 8.62 -1.99 -11.34
C ARG A 75 9.26 -0.87 -12.14
N ASP A 76 8.49 -0.24 -13.01
CA ASP A 76 8.94 0.89 -13.85
C ASP A 76 9.04 2.20 -13.08
N GLY A 77 8.52 2.25 -11.84
CA GLY A 77 8.63 3.43 -10.99
C GLY A 77 10.09 3.82 -10.74
N LEU A 78 10.45 5.06 -11.08
CA LEU A 78 11.80 5.59 -10.87
C LEU A 78 12.20 5.49 -9.39
N LEU A 79 13.34 4.88 -9.10
CA LEU A 79 13.87 4.55 -7.75
C LEU A 79 12.99 3.59 -6.94
N ILE A 80 11.68 3.81 -6.90
CA ILE A 80 10.73 3.04 -6.09
C ILE A 80 10.68 1.58 -6.58
N GLY A 81 10.62 1.35 -7.89
CA GLY A 81 10.62 0.02 -8.49
C GLY A 81 11.84 -0.82 -8.09
N PRO A 82 13.08 -0.38 -8.35
CA PRO A 82 14.27 -1.15 -7.98
C PRO A 82 14.46 -1.27 -6.46
N LEU A 83 13.99 -0.29 -5.67
CA LEU A 83 14.02 -0.40 -4.21
C LEU A 83 13.01 -1.45 -3.70
N ALA A 84 11.82 -1.52 -4.29
CA ALA A 84 10.81 -2.51 -3.94
C ALA A 84 11.29 -3.94 -4.23
N GLN A 85 12.04 -4.15 -5.32
CA GLN A 85 12.58 -5.46 -5.70
C GLN A 85 13.66 -5.98 -4.73
N ARG A 86 14.34 -5.10 -3.97
CA ARG A 86 15.44 -5.52 -3.07
C ARG A 86 14.97 -6.33 -1.86
N ARG A 87 13.65 -6.51 -1.66
CA ARG A 87 12.99 -7.30 -0.59
C ARG A 87 13.65 -7.14 0.80
N VAL A 88 14.19 -5.94 1.09
CA VAL A 88 14.90 -5.66 2.34
C VAL A 88 13.89 -5.55 3.48
N ALA A 89 14.19 -6.22 4.58
CA ALA A 89 13.36 -6.21 5.78
C ALA A 89 14.22 -5.88 7.01
N LEU A 90 13.82 -4.86 7.76
CA LEU A 90 14.43 -4.50 9.05
C LEU A 90 13.69 -5.25 10.16
N SER A 91 14.34 -6.23 10.79
CA SER A 91 13.76 -6.93 11.93
C SER A 91 13.80 -6.03 13.17
N ILE A 92 12.68 -5.89 13.87
CA ILE A 92 12.65 -5.24 15.17
C ILE A 92 13.18 -6.22 16.21
N PRO A 93 14.22 -5.84 16.98
CA PRO A 93 14.73 -6.67 18.05
C PRO A 93 13.60 -7.07 19.03
N TRP A 94 13.60 -8.33 19.49
CA TRP A 94 12.73 -8.85 20.55
C TRP A 94 11.24 -9.05 20.22
N THR A 95 10.75 -8.63 19.05
CA THR A 95 9.32 -8.72 18.70
C THR A 95 9.00 -9.74 17.61
N GLY A 96 10.00 -10.20 16.84
CA GLY A 96 9.79 -11.11 15.71
C GLY A 96 9.04 -10.48 14.53
N VAL A 97 8.85 -9.15 14.55
CA VAL A 97 8.19 -8.35 13.51
C VAL A 97 9.24 -7.72 12.61
N GLN A 98 8.92 -7.56 11.33
CA GLN A 98 9.80 -6.93 10.35
C GLN A 98 9.12 -5.74 9.68
N VAL A 99 9.90 -4.67 9.45
CA VAL A 99 9.50 -3.54 8.60
C VAL A 99 10.13 -3.73 7.24
N ARG A 100 9.31 -3.96 6.21
CA ARG A 100 9.79 -4.10 4.83
C ARG A 100 9.97 -2.74 4.17
N LEU A 101 11.00 -2.61 3.34
CA LEU A 101 11.24 -1.40 2.56
C LEU A 101 10.05 -1.09 1.63
N SER A 102 9.46 -2.11 1.02
CA SER A 102 8.26 -1.96 0.18
C SER A 102 7.05 -1.42 0.94
N SER A 103 6.88 -1.79 2.22
CA SER A 103 5.84 -1.20 3.08
C SER A 103 6.12 0.27 3.40
N LEU A 104 7.38 0.61 3.68
CA LEU A 104 7.80 1.98 3.93
C LEU A 104 7.60 2.90 2.72
N LEU A 105 7.78 2.37 1.51
CA LEU A 105 7.56 3.11 0.26
C LEU A 105 6.09 3.43 0.00
N VAL A 106 5.15 2.65 0.55
CA VAL A 106 3.70 2.87 0.38
C VAL A 106 3.19 3.99 1.30
N LEU A 107 3.74 4.12 2.51
CA LEU A 107 3.22 5.05 3.53
C LEU A 107 3.17 6.52 3.12
N PRO A 108 4.21 7.10 2.46
CA PRO A 108 4.18 8.48 1.99
C PRO A 108 3.09 8.79 0.96
N VAL A 109 2.57 7.76 0.28
CA VAL A 109 1.45 7.88 -0.67
C VAL A 109 0.13 7.63 0.05
N ALA A 110 0.06 6.57 0.84
CA ALA A 110 -1.18 6.15 1.49
C ALA A 110 -1.63 7.13 2.59
N ALA A 111 -0.72 7.68 3.40
CA ALA A 111 -1.07 8.57 4.49
C ALA A 111 -1.73 9.88 4.00
N PRO A 112 -1.21 10.58 2.97
CA PRO A 112 -1.91 11.73 2.39
C PRO A 112 -3.27 11.38 1.79
N ILE A 113 -3.41 10.25 1.11
CA ILE A 113 -4.70 9.82 0.55
C ILE A 113 -5.72 9.62 1.67
N LEU A 114 -5.35 8.89 2.74
CA LEU A 114 -6.22 8.68 3.89
C LEU A 114 -6.56 10.01 4.59
N ALA A 115 -5.61 10.93 4.71
CA ALA A 115 -5.85 12.26 5.26
C ALA A 115 -6.85 13.05 4.41
N VAL A 116 -6.73 13.02 3.08
CA VAL A 116 -7.68 13.65 2.15
C VAL A 116 -9.07 13.03 2.29
N VAL A 117 -9.16 11.69 2.32
CA VAL A 117 -10.44 10.98 2.53
C VAL A 117 -11.08 11.39 3.86
N TRP A 118 -10.30 11.40 4.94
CA TRP A 118 -10.78 11.78 6.28
C TRP A 118 -11.25 13.25 6.34
N LEU A 119 -10.54 14.16 5.66
CA LEU A 119 -10.93 15.57 5.55
C LEU A 119 -12.23 15.72 4.74
N VAL A 120 -12.33 15.09 3.56
CA VAL A 120 -13.51 15.15 2.69
C VAL A 120 -14.73 14.59 3.41
N VAL A 121 -14.61 13.40 4.02
CA VAL A 121 -15.70 12.79 4.80
C VAL A 121 -16.07 13.71 5.97
N GLY A 122 -15.11 14.25 6.71
CA GLY A 122 -15.38 15.18 7.82
C GLY A 122 -16.13 16.43 7.38
N THR A 123 -15.70 17.07 6.29
CA THR A 123 -16.36 18.25 5.74
C THR A 123 -17.79 17.95 5.29
N LEU A 124 -18.02 16.83 4.60
CA LEU A 124 -19.34 16.50 4.05
C LEU A 124 -20.32 15.95 5.10
N THR A 125 -19.81 15.40 6.21
CA THR A 125 -20.64 14.80 7.27
C THR A 125 -20.80 15.73 8.46
N VAL A 126 -19.70 16.04 9.14
CA VAL A 126 -19.68 16.88 10.36
C VAL A 126 -19.92 18.34 10.00
N GLY A 127 -19.29 18.84 8.94
CA GLY A 127 -19.39 20.25 8.53
C GLY A 127 -20.80 20.69 8.08
N VAL A 128 -21.66 19.76 7.68
CA VAL A 128 -23.06 20.04 7.29
C VAL A 128 -24.00 20.01 8.50
N VAL A 129 -23.69 19.20 9.51
CA VAL A 129 -24.60 18.90 10.63
C VAL A 129 -24.28 19.70 11.89
N VAL A 130 -23.03 20.15 12.05
CA VAL A 130 -22.58 20.92 13.23
C VAL A 130 -22.71 22.42 12.97
N GLU A 131 -23.68 23.06 13.62
CA GLU A 131 -23.74 24.53 13.69
C GLU A 131 -22.77 25.08 14.74
N GLU A 132 -22.21 26.28 14.50
CA GLU A 132 -21.32 26.97 15.45
C GLU A 132 -21.97 27.08 16.85
N GLY A 133 -21.42 26.36 17.84
CA GLY A 133 -21.84 26.42 19.25
C GLY A 133 -22.65 25.23 19.78
N THR A 134 -23.09 24.29 18.92
CA THR A 134 -23.94 23.14 19.34
C THR A 134 -23.19 21.98 20.01
N VAL A 135 -21.86 21.89 19.88
CA VAL A 135 -21.11 20.71 20.35
C VAL A 135 -20.84 20.73 21.87
N SER A 136 -21.01 21.86 22.56
CA SER A 136 -20.47 22.08 23.91
C SER A 136 -21.01 21.14 25.00
N THR A 137 -22.22 20.59 24.86
CA THR A 137 -22.85 19.78 25.93
C THR A 137 -22.40 18.31 25.94
N VAL A 138 -21.89 17.77 24.82
CA VAL A 138 -21.68 16.31 24.65
C VAL A 138 -20.22 15.95 24.36
N VAL A 139 -19.34 16.96 24.21
CA VAL A 139 -17.91 16.80 23.87
C VAL A 139 -17.22 15.75 24.74
N ASP A 140 -17.39 15.81 26.05
CA ASP A 140 -16.66 14.95 26.99
C ASP A 140 -17.03 13.48 26.81
N THR A 141 -18.31 13.18 26.56
CA THR A 141 -18.78 11.81 26.35
C THR A 141 -18.36 11.25 24.98
N VAL A 142 -18.36 12.08 23.94
CA VAL A 142 -17.87 11.70 22.61
C VAL A 142 -16.35 11.49 22.67
N ALA A 143 -15.60 12.34 23.35
CA ALA A 143 -14.16 12.19 23.54
C ALA A 143 -13.80 10.89 24.27
N LEU A 144 -14.55 10.54 25.33
CA LEU A 144 -14.37 9.28 26.04
C LEU A 144 -14.69 8.07 25.15
N ALA A 145 -15.77 8.15 24.36
CA ALA A 145 -16.12 7.11 23.39
C ALA A 145 -15.04 6.94 22.32
N THR A 146 -14.54 8.05 21.76
CA THR A 146 -13.41 8.06 20.80
C THR A 146 -12.16 7.40 21.41
N LEU A 147 -11.83 7.69 22.67
CA LEU A 147 -10.70 7.06 23.36
C LEU A 147 -10.94 5.55 23.54
N ALA A 148 -12.16 5.14 23.89
CA ALA A 148 -12.51 3.73 24.00
C ALA A 148 -12.39 3.00 22.66
N LEU A 149 -12.81 3.62 21.56
CA LEU A 149 -12.62 3.10 20.20
C LEU A 149 -11.14 2.97 19.84
N PHE A 150 -10.34 4.00 20.14
CA PHE A 150 -8.90 3.98 19.88
C PHE A 150 -8.19 2.84 20.61
N ILE A 151 -8.53 2.64 21.89
CA ILE A 151 -7.99 1.55 22.70
C ILE A 151 -8.50 0.20 22.18
N GLY A 152 -9.79 0.08 21.85
CA GLY A 152 -10.39 -1.15 21.33
C GLY A 152 -9.74 -1.61 20.03
N GLU A 153 -9.56 -0.70 19.07
CA GLU A 153 -8.90 -0.97 17.80
C GLU A 153 -7.40 -1.26 17.99
N GLY A 154 -6.76 -0.55 18.92
CA GLY A 154 -5.36 -0.79 19.28
C GLY A 154 -5.11 -2.16 19.90
N VAL A 155 -5.96 -2.57 20.86
CA VAL A 155 -5.88 -3.91 21.48
C VAL A 155 -6.14 -4.99 20.44
N THR A 156 -7.12 -4.78 19.55
CA THR A 156 -7.41 -5.72 18.45
C THR A 156 -6.20 -5.85 17.53
N THR A 157 -5.60 -4.73 17.13
CA THR A 157 -4.37 -4.72 16.32
C THR A 157 -3.21 -5.44 17.06
N LEU A 158 -2.98 -5.16 18.33
CA LEU A 158 -1.89 -5.79 19.09
C LEU A 158 -2.08 -7.31 19.27
N VAL A 159 -3.30 -7.76 19.58
CA VAL A 159 -3.58 -9.17 19.88
C VAL A 159 -3.73 -10.00 18.61
N GLU A 160 -4.48 -9.51 17.63
CA GLU A 160 -4.80 -10.26 16.41
C GLU A 160 -3.68 -10.09 15.37
N TYR A 161 -3.39 -8.86 15.00
CA TYR A 161 -2.43 -8.58 13.94
C TYR A 161 -1.00 -9.00 14.31
N PHE A 162 -0.50 -8.55 15.46
CA PHE A 162 0.85 -8.88 15.92
C PHE A 162 0.90 -10.21 16.67
N GLY A 163 0.05 -10.37 17.69
CA GLY A 163 0.09 -11.52 18.60
C GLY A 163 -0.22 -12.86 17.94
N ARG A 164 -1.15 -12.90 16.97
CA ARG A 164 -1.50 -14.13 16.24
C ARG A 164 -0.80 -14.29 14.90
N GLY A 165 -0.14 -13.24 14.43
CA GLY A 165 0.66 -13.32 13.22
C GLY A 165 -0.07 -12.98 11.93
N GLU A 166 -1.28 -12.41 11.96
CA GLU A 166 -2.01 -12.01 10.74
C GLU A 166 -1.20 -11.00 9.90
N HIS A 167 -0.30 -10.25 10.53
CA HIS A 167 0.65 -9.40 9.81
C HIS A 167 1.43 -10.14 8.72
N ARG A 168 1.66 -11.46 8.87
CA ARG A 168 2.38 -12.28 7.88
C ARG A 168 1.58 -12.53 6.59
N ASP A 169 0.27 -12.33 6.62
CA ASP A 169 -0.62 -12.60 5.49
C ASP A 169 -1.00 -11.32 4.72
N HIS A 170 -0.65 -10.16 5.24
CA HIS A 170 -0.98 -8.88 4.63
C HIS A 170 0.24 -8.19 4.01
N SER A 171 0.01 -7.59 2.84
CA SER A 171 0.85 -6.51 2.27
C SER A 171 0.38 -5.15 2.77
N ALA A 172 1.17 -4.09 2.57
CA ALA A 172 0.79 -2.74 2.98
C ALA A 172 -0.52 -2.26 2.33
N GLN A 173 -0.79 -2.65 1.08
CA GLN A 173 -2.03 -2.31 0.37
C GLN A 173 -3.24 -3.02 0.99
N THR A 174 -3.16 -4.34 1.17
CA THR A 174 -4.26 -5.13 1.76
C THR A 174 -4.58 -4.69 3.20
N ALA A 175 -3.56 -4.27 3.97
CA ALA A 175 -3.74 -3.75 5.32
C ALA A 175 -4.53 -2.42 5.37
N ILE A 176 -4.49 -1.61 4.30
CA ILE A 176 -5.20 -0.32 4.20
C ILE A 176 -6.55 -0.47 3.49
N GLN A 177 -6.69 -1.46 2.61
CA GLN A 177 -7.90 -1.69 1.82
C GLN A 177 -9.18 -1.74 2.67
N GLY A 178 -9.12 -2.36 3.85
CA GLY A 178 -10.25 -2.41 4.79
C GLY A 178 -10.77 -1.04 5.22
N VAL A 179 -9.90 -0.02 5.29
CA VAL A 179 -10.29 1.35 5.65
C VAL A 179 -11.09 2.01 4.55
N PHE A 180 -10.80 1.75 3.27
CA PHE A 180 -11.59 2.30 2.19
C PHE A 180 -13.02 1.74 2.19
N ALA A 181 -13.18 0.45 2.48
CA ALA A 181 -14.51 -0.16 2.64
C ALA A 181 -15.26 0.44 3.84
N GLN A 182 -14.59 0.60 4.98
CA GLN A 182 -15.18 1.24 6.17
C GLN A 182 -15.53 2.73 5.92
N GLY A 183 -14.65 3.46 5.22
CA GLY A 183 -14.90 4.85 4.82
C GLY A 183 -16.08 4.98 3.87
N ALA A 184 -16.19 4.07 2.88
CA ALA A 184 -17.34 4.01 1.98
C ALA A 184 -18.64 3.72 2.75
N ALA A 185 -18.62 2.77 3.69
CA ALA A 185 -19.76 2.48 4.55
C ALA A 185 -20.22 3.69 5.37
N ILE A 186 -19.28 4.40 6.02
CA ILE A 186 -19.57 5.61 6.79
C ILE A 186 -20.11 6.71 5.87
N PHE A 187 -19.49 6.92 4.70
CA PHE A 187 -19.90 7.94 3.73
C PHE A 187 -21.30 7.67 3.17
N PHE A 188 -21.58 6.46 2.69
CA PHE A 188 -22.90 6.12 2.14
C PHE A 188 -23.97 6.05 3.23
N GLY A 189 -23.63 5.58 4.44
CA GLY A 189 -24.53 5.63 5.59
C GLY A 189 -24.90 7.07 5.97
N ALA A 190 -23.92 7.97 5.99
CA ALA A 190 -24.14 9.40 6.20
C ALA A 190 -24.97 10.04 5.09
N LEU A 191 -24.66 9.77 3.82
CA LEU A 191 -25.41 10.29 2.68
C LEU A 191 -26.87 9.83 2.69
N PHE A 192 -27.10 8.54 2.98
CA PHE A 192 -28.43 7.98 3.12
C PHE A 192 -29.20 8.65 4.26
N THR A 193 -28.53 8.89 5.38
CA THR A 193 -29.10 9.63 6.52
C THR A 193 -29.54 11.03 6.12
N VAL A 194 -28.65 11.81 5.49
CA VAL A 194 -28.94 13.18 5.05
C VAL A 194 -30.07 13.19 4.02
N THR A 195 -30.11 12.19 3.13
CA THR A 195 -31.17 12.05 2.11
C THR A 195 -32.52 11.73 2.73
N ILE A 196 -32.59 10.81 3.71
CA ILE A 196 -33.85 10.50 4.41
C ILE A 196 -34.32 11.69 5.24
N VAL A 197 -33.41 12.38 5.94
CA VAL A 197 -33.72 13.60 6.68
C VAL A 197 -34.29 14.65 5.73
N GLY A 198 -33.58 14.93 4.63
CA GLY A 198 -34.01 15.92 3.65
C GLY A 198 -35.29 15.56 2.89
N ALA A 199 -35.55 14.28 2.65
CA ALA A 199 -36.77 13.81 1.97
C ALA A 199 -37.99 13.73 2.92
N GLY A 200 -37.77 13.51 4.22
CA GLY A 200 -38.82 13.44 5.24
C GLY A 200 -39.36 14.80 5.70
N THR A 201 -38.71 15.90 5.31
CA THR A 201 -39.02 17.27 5.75
C THR A 201 -39.43 18.23 4.62
N LEU A 202 -39.86 17.71 3.46
CA LEU A 202 -40.21 18.55 2.31
C LEU A 202 -41.54 19.29 2.50
N GLU A 203 -41.48 20.46 3.14
CA GLU A 203 -42.05 21.69 2.57
C GLU A 203 -40.91 22.43 1.86
N GLU A 204 -41.12 22.78 0.59
CA GLU A 204 -40.09 23.10 -0.44
C GLU A 204 -39.10 24.24 -0.12
N ASP A 205 -39.28 25.02 0.95
CA ASP A 205 -38.50 26.23 1.23
C ASP A 205 -37.80 26.27 2.62
N THR A 206 -37.74 25.15 3.34
CA THR A 206 -37.11 25.11 4.68
C THR A 206 -35.64 24.66 4.59
N PRO A 207 -34.65 25.48 5.01
CA PRO A 207 -33.25 25.07 5.07
C PRO A 207 -33.08 23.82 5.95
N ILE A 208 -32.19 22.89 5.59
CA ILE A 208 -31.88 21.67 6.37
C ILE A 208 -31.51 22.01 7.83
N SER A 209 -30.92 23.19 8.07
CA SER A 209 -30.57 23.71 9.39
C SER A 209 -31.76 24.14 10.26
N ALA A 210 -32.95 24.35 9.67
CA ALA A 210 -34.15 24.78 10.39
C ALA A 210 -35.03 23.61 10.88
N ILE A 211 -34.61 22.37 10.62
CA ILE A 211 -35.27 21.17 11.09
C ILE A 211 -35.03 21.04 12.60
N ASP A 212 -36.11 21.12 13.38
CA ASP A 212 -36.06 20.90 14.83
C ASP A 212 -35.51 19.48 15.12
N PRO A 213 -34.34 19.35 15.79
CA PRO A 213 -33.71 18.06 16.10
C PRO A 213 -34.63 17.10 16.87
N ASP A 214 -35.63 17.65 17.56
CA ASP A 214 -36.59 16.91 18.37
C ASP A 214 -37.75 16.33 17.53
N ALA A 215 -38.00 16.85 16.32
CA ALA A 215 -39.13 16.45 15.47
C ALA A 215 -38.88 15.16 14.67
N ILE A 216 -37.62 14.81 14.39
CA ILE A 216 -37.24 13.54 13.73
C ILE A 216 -36.77 12.49 14.77
N GLY A 217 -37.10 12.74 16.05
CA GLY A 217 -36.52 12.14 17.24
C GLY A 217 -36.35 10.62 17.19
N ILE A 218 -35.24 10.14 17.76
CA ILE A 218 -34.89 8.74 18.11
C ILE A 218 -34.95 7.68 16.98
N PRO A 219 -36.09 7.25 16.40
CA PRO A 219 -36.17 6.37 15.23
C PRO A 219 -35.14 6.62 14.11
N LEU A 220 -34.91 7.87 13.70
CA LEU A 220 -33.89 8.16 12.69
C LEU A 220 -32.49 7.82 13.20
N LEU A 221 -32.12 8.27 14.40
CA LEU A 221 -30.81 8.01 15.00
C LEU A 221 -30.55 6.51 15.15
N LEU A 222 -31.57 5.75 15.54
CA LEU A 222 -31.51 4.28 15.56
C LEU A 222 -31.36 3.69 14.16
N GLY A 223 -32.00 4.27 13.15
CA GLY A 223 -31.81 3.92 11.74
C GLY A 223 -30.38 4.12 11.27
N ILE A 224 -29.74 5.24 11.62
CA ILE A 224 -28.32 5.52 11.32
C ILE A 224 -27.43 4.43 11.92
N VAL A 225 -27.60 4.13 13.21
CA VAL A 225 -26.83 3.09 13.91
C VAL A 225 -27.08 1.72 13.28
N ALA A 226 -28.32 1.41 12.87
CA ALA A 226 -28.64 0.13 12.24
C ALA A 226 -28.00 -0.02 10.85
N VAL A 227 -27.96 1.04 10.04
CA VAL A 227 -27.28 1.04 8.74
C VAL A 227 -25.78 0.81 8.94
N LYS A 228 -25.15 1.54 9.86
CA LYS A 228 -23.73 1.31 10.21
C LYS A 228 -23.50 -0.14 10.64
N PHE A 229 -24.33 -0.64 11.56
CA PHE A 229 -24.22 -2.01 12.04
C PHE A 229 -24.31 -3.04 10.91
N ALA A 230 -25.18 -2.82 9.91
CA ALA A 230 -25.27 -3.69 8.74
C ALA A 230 -23.97 -3.71 7.91
N PHE A 231 -23.34 -2.55 7.72
CA PHE A 231 -22.05 -2.45 7.06
C PHE A 231 -20.91 -3.09 7.86
N ASP A 232 -20.84 -2.83 9.17
CA ASP A 232 -19.83 -3.43 10.05
C ASP A 232 -19.99 -4.96 10.11
N LEU A 233 -21.22 -5.45 10.10
CA LEU A 233 -21.53 -6.87 10.06
C LEU A 233 -21.13 -7.49 8.72
N ALA A 234 -21.39 -6.82 7.60
CA ALA A 234 -20.92 -7.25 6.28
C ALA A 234 -19.38 -7.35 6.24
N GLY A 235 -18.68 -6.38 6.81
CA GLY A 235 -17.23 -6.40 6.95
C GLY A 235 -16.71 -7.56 7.82
N LEU A 236 -17.39 -7.85 8.94
CA LEU A 236 -17.03 -8.96 9.85
C LEU A 236 -17.26 -10.35 9.22
N TYR A 237 -18.15 -10.46 8.24
CA TYR A 237 -18.37 -11.68 7.46
C TYR A 237 -17.68 -11.67 6.09
N GLY A 238 -16.88 -10.66 5.77
CA GLY A 238 -16.13 -10.54 4.51
C GLY A 238 -15.28 -11.77 4.20
N ASP A 239 -14.64 -12.35 5.21
CA ASP A 239 -13.81 -13.57 5.07
C ASP A 239 -14.64 -14.77 4.55
N ARG A 240 -15.95 -14.84 4.85
CA ARG A 240 -16.84 -15.88 4.30
C ARG A 240 -17.30 -15.58 2.87
N LEU A 241 -17.42 -14.31 2.50
CA LEU A 241 -17.72 -13.90 1.12
C LEU A 241 -16.52 -14.16 0.21
N ALA A 242 -15.31 -13.85 0.68
CA ALA A 242 -14.06 -14.19 -0.02
C ALA A 242 -13.85 -15.71 -0.12
N ALA A 243 -14.10 -16.48 0.96
CA ALA A 243 -14.05 -17.94 0.89
C ALA A 243 -15.12 -18.56 -0.02
N PHE A 244 -16.26 -17.86 -0.20
CA PHE A 244 -17.26 -18.26 -1.18
C PHE A 244 -16.76 -18.00 -2.61
N ASP A 245 -16.19 -16.82 -2.87
CA ASP A 245 -15.52 -16.42 -4.13
C ASP A 245 -14.40 -17.39 -4.54
N GLU A 246 -13.61 -17.89 -3.59
CA GLU A 246 -12.56 -18.88 -3.85
C GLU A 246 -13.13 -20.27 -4.17
N SER A 247 -14.27 -20.63 -3.57
CA SER A 247 -14.90 -21.96 -3.71
C SER A 247 -15.85 -22.08 -4.90
N SER A 248 -16.53 -21.00 -5.26
CA SER A 248 -17.32 -20.89 -6.47
C SER A 248 -16.40 -20.25 -7.49
N SER A 249 -16.06 -20.90 -8.60
CA SER A 249 -15.12 -20.44 -9.64
C SER A 249 -15.54 -19.14 -10.39
N LEU A 250 -16.10 -18.17 -9.67
CA LEU A 250 -16.48 -16.85 -10.09
C LEU A 250 -15.33 -15.95 -9.62
N ASP A 251 -14.61 -15.34 -10.54
CA ASP A 251 -13.61 -14.33 -10.19
C ASP A 251 -14.33 -12.99 -10.01
N LEU A 252 -14.89 -12.76 -8.82
CA LEU A 252 -15.54 -11.49 -8.47
C LEU A 252 -14.51 -10.47 -7.93
N GLY A 253 -13.23 -10.82 -7.87
CA GLY A 253 -12.16 -9.99 -7.34
C GLY A 253 -12.25 -9.77 -5.82
N LEU A 254 -12.93 -10.64 -5.07
CA LEU A 254 -13.09 -10.53 -3.62
C LEU A 254 -12.00 -11.29 -2.86
N SER A 255 -11.43 -12.34 -3.45
CA SER A 255 -10.23 -13.02 -2.96
C SER A 255 -8.98 -12.51 -3.68
N TYR A 256 -8.15 -11.72 -3.00
CA TYR A 256 -6.85 -11.28 -3.50
C TYR A 256 -5.76 -11.74 -2.53
N ASP A 257 -4.82 -12.56 -3.03
CA ASP A 257 -3.71 -13.06 -2.23
C ASP A 257 -2.42 -12.29 -2.59
N PRO A 258 -1.87 -11.48 -1.67
CA PRO A 258 -0.66 -10.70 -1.95
C PRO A 258 0.57 -11.61 -2.16
N PRO A 259 1.62 -11.13 -2.86
CA PRO A 259 2.73 -11.97 -3.26
C PRO A 259 3.42 -12.67 -2.08
N ALA A 260 3.90 -13.89 -2.33
CA ALA A 260 4.50 -14.73 -1.30
C ALA A 260 5.64 -14.01 -0.54
N ALA A 261 5.62 -14.19 0.78
CA ALA A 261 6.63 -13.66 1.69
C ALA A 261 7.95 -14.43 1.64
N GLU A 262 7.96 -15.64 1.05
CA GLU A 262 9.11 -16.53 1.03
C GLU A 262 10.30 -15.88 0.32
N PRO A 263 11.49 -15.94 0.92
CA PRO A 263 12.69 -15.46 0.26
C PRO A 263 12.94 -16.33 -0.98
N VAL A 264 13.28 -15.69 -2.09
CA VAL A 264 13.69 -16.40 -3.30
C VAL A 264 14.92 -17.23 -2.98
N ASP A 265 14.89 -18.53 -3.32
CA ASP A 265 16.04 -19.40 -3.11
C ASP A 265 17.22 -18.89 -3.96
N GLY A 266 18.30 -18.51 -3.28
CA GLY A 266 19.54 -18.07 -3.91
C GLY A 266 20.63 -19.14 -3.87
N SER A 267 20.30 -20.37 -3.45
CA SER A 267 21.24 -21.48 -3.40
C SER A 267 21.53 -21.98 -4.82
N LEU A 268 22.82 -22.16 -5.09
CA LEU A 268 23.34 -22.70 -6.35
C LEU A 268 24.43 -23.69 -6.01
N ALA A 269 24.40 -24.89 -6.59
CA ALA A 269 25.52 -25.80 -6.48
C ALA A 269 26.77 -25.21 -7.17
N LYS A 270 27.94 -25.43 -6.57
CA LYS A 270 29.22 -25.03 -7.18
C LYS A 270 29.55 -26.01 -8.33
N PRO A 271 30.17 -25.56 -9.43
CA PRO A 271 30.71 -24.22 -9.67
C PRO A 271 29.65 -23.19 -10.10
N THR A 272 29.81 -21.94 -9.66
CA THR A 272 28.95 -20.81 -10.04
C THR A 272 29.80 -19.72 -10.67
N GLU A 273 29.37 -19.19 -11.81
CA GLU A 273 29.99 -18.04 -12.46
C GLU A 273 29.23 -16.76 -12.09
N THR A 274 29.97 -15.66 -11.88
CA THR A 274 29.37 -14.38 -11.48
C THR A 274 29.58 -13.34 -12.56
N VAL A 275 28.49 -12.90 -13.16
CA VAL A 275 28.45 -11.90 -14.22
C VAL A 275 28.01 -10.55 -13.65
N ARG A 276 28.67 -9.48 -14.12
CA ARG A 276 28.48 -8.12 -13.63
C ARG A 276 28.60 -7.13 -14.79
N GLN A 277 27.92 -5.99 -14.64
CA GLN A 277 28.16 -4.88 -15.54
C GLN A 277 29.54 -4.25 -15.31
N PRO A 278 30.34 -4.04 -16.37
CA PRO A 278 31.58 -3.30 -16.29
C PRO A 278 31.31 -1.82 -16.00
N ARG A 279 32.32 -1.12 -15.47
CA ARG A 279 32.21 0.31 -15.13
C ARG A 279 31.80 1.18 -16.33
N ARG A 280 32.26 0.82 -17.55
CA ARG A 280 31.92 1.55 -18.78
C ARG A 280 30.44 1.45 -19.14
N ALA A 281 29.85 0.26 -18.99
CA ALA A 281 28.42 0.05 -19.23
C ALA A 281 27.58 0.78 -18.20
N ARG A 282 27.99 0.76 -16.92
CA ARG A 282 27.31 1.50 -15.85
C ARG A 282 27.26 3.00 -16.10
N LEU A 283 28.38 3.60 -16.51
CA LEU A 283 28.43 5.04 -16.84
C LEU A 283 27.57 5.36 -18.07
N ALA A 284 27.63 4.55 -19.12
CA ALA A 284 26.81 4.76 -20.31
C ALA A 284 25.32 4.57 -20.03
N GLY A 285 24.96 3.58 -19.22
CA GLY A 285 23.60 3.31 -18.78
C GLY A 285 23.05 4.45 -17.92
N ALA A 286 23.83 4.95 -16.96
CA ALA A 286 23.46 6.12 -16.15
C ALA A 286 23.16 7.37 -17.02
N LEU A 287 23.94 7.59 -18.07
CA LEU A 287 23.74 8.72 -19.00
C LEU A 287 22.54 8.55 -19.94
N THR A 288 22.10 7.32 -20.19
CA THR A 288 21.00 7.02 -21.12
C THR A 288 19.66 6.75 -20.44
N THR A 289 19.68 6.40 -19.15
CA THR A 289 18.47 6.20 -18.34
C THR A 289 17.50 7.39 -18.34
N PRO A 290 17.94 8.68 -18.37
CA PRO A 290 17.02 9.80 -18.50
C PRO A 290 16.19 9.79 -19.79
N LEU A 291 16.68 9.17 -20.87
CA LEU A 291 15.97 9.10 -22.15
C LEU A 291 14.73 8.19 -22.08
N GLY A 292 14.76 7.17 -21.21
CA GLY A 292 13.63 6.29 -20.96
C GLY A 292 12.59 6.86 -19.99
N HIS A 293 12.92 7.96 -19.29
CA HIS A 293 12.08 8.54 -18.24
C HIS A 293 11.87 10.04 -18.49
N PRO A 294 11.09 10.43 -19.52
CA PRO A 294 10.90 11.84 -19.86
C PRO A 294 10.33 12.66 -18.70
N GLY A 295 9.61 12.03 -17.78
CA GLY A 295 9.05 12.67 -16.57
C GLY A 295 10.09 13.32 -15.66
N LEU A 296 11.35 12.84 -15.67
CA LEU A 296 12.45 13.45 -14.91
C LEU A 296 12.71 14.90 -15.30
N TRP A 297 12.49 15.25 -16.56
CA TRP A 297 12.72 16.60 -17.06
C TRP A 297 11.65 17.60 -16.61
N TYR A 298 10.50 17.15 -16.09
CA TYR A 298 9.55 18.06 -15.44
C TYR A 298 10.13 18.64 -14.14
N VAL A 299 10.87 17.84 -13.37
CA VAL A 299 11.58 18.32 -12.17
C VAL A 299 12.65 19.36 -12.56
N GLY A 300 13.42 19.05 -13.61
CA GLY A 300 14.39 19.99 -14.16
C GLY A 300 13.74 21.29 -14.65
N GLY A 301 12.65 21.17 -15.42
CA GLY A 301 11.87 22.30 -15.91
C GLY A 301 11.31 23.18 -14.79
N GLY A 302 10.82 22.58 -13.70
CA GLY A 302 10.33 23.30 -12.52
C GLY A 302 11.43 24.11 -11.82
N LEU A 303 12.60 23.50 -11.62
CA LEU A 303 13.77 24.20 -11.05
C LEU A 303 14.25 25.32 -11.96
N ALA A 304 14.28 25.10 -13.27
CA ALA A 304 14.64 26.12 -14.25
C ALA A 304 13.64 27.29 -14.27
N LEU A 305 12.34 26.99 -14.18
CA LEU A 305 11.28 28.00 -14.08
C LEU A 305 11.42 28.83 -12.80
N LEU A 306 11.70 28.18 -11.66
CA LEU A 306 11.99 28.88 -10.41
C LEU A 306 13.22 29.78 -10.57
N GLY A 307 14.27 29.28 -11.22
CA GLY A 307 15.46 30.07 -11.57
C GLY A 307 15.10 31.31 -12.38
N LEU A 308 14.27 31.16 -13.41
CA LEU A 308 13.80 32.28 -14.22
C LEU A 308 13.02 33.31 -13.39
N LEU A 309 12.25 32.88 -12.39
CA LEU A 309 11.54 33.79 -11.49
C LEU A 309 12.53 34.66 -10.68
N PHE A 310 13.63 34.08 -10.20
CA PHE A 310 14.69 34.84 -9.51
C PHE A 310 15.44 35.81 -10.41
N ALA A 311 15.48 35.56 -11.73
CA ALA A 311 16.09 36.47 -12.69
C ALA A 311 15.37 37.83 -12.72
N PHE A 312 14.05 37.87 -12.50
CA PHE A 312 13.30 39.14 -12.38
C PHE A 312 13.72 39.97 -11.16
N GLY A 313 14.18 39.31 -10.09
CA GLY A 313 14.72 39.97 -8.90
C GLY A 313 16.20 40.35 -9.01
N GLY A 314 16.87 40.00 -10.11
CA GLY A 314 18.29 40.30 -10.35
C GLY A 314 19.29 39.41 -9.59
N ASP A 315 18.82 38.36 -8.91
CA ASP A 315 19.70 37.43 -8.18
C ASP A 315 20.25 36.33 -9.09
N TRP A 316 21.25 36.70 -9.89
CA TRP A 316 21.91 35.79 -10.84
C TRP A 316 22.67 34.64 -10.17
N GLY A 317 23.03 34.77 -8.89
CA GLY A 317 23.65 33.69 -8.12
C GLY A 317 22.66 32.54 -7.93
N THR A 318 21.45 32.86 -7.46
CA THR A 318 20.37 31.90 -7.30
C THR A 318 19.90 31.32 -8.64
N VAL A 319 19.85 32.13 -9.70
CA VAL A 319 19.54 31.66 -11.07
C VAL A 319 20.53 30.58 -11.52
N ALA A 320 21.84 30.85 -11.42
CA ALA A 320 22.86 29.90 -11.85
C ALA A 320 22.81 28.59 -11.06
N LEU A 321 22.58 28.68 -9.74
CA LEU A 321 22.41 27.51 -8.89
C LEU A 321 21.19 26.68 -9.30
N LEU A 322 20.05 27.32 -9.54
CA LEU A 322 18.81 26.63 -9.90
C LEU A 322 18.88 26.00 -11.29
N LEU A 323 19.54 26.64 -12.26
CA LEU A 323 19.80 26.05 -13.57
C LEU A 323 20.78 24.87 -13.50
N ALA A 324 21.83 24.97 -12.68
CA ALA A 324 22.72 23.85 -12.42
C ALA A 324 21.96 22.68 -11.77
N ALA A 325 21.10 22.95 -10.79
CA ALA A 325 20.24 21.96 -10.15
C ALA A 325 19.22 21.35 -11.12
N ALA A 326 18.65 22.15 -12.01
CA ALA A 326 17.70 21.70 -13.04
C ALA A 326 18.27 20.62 -13.97
N LEU A 327 19.59 20.63 -14.19
CA LEU A 327 20.28 19.59 -14.95
C LEU A 327 20.82 18.47 -14.04
N ALA A 328 21.45 18.84 -12.92
CA ALA A 328 22.12 17.89 -12.04
C ALA A 328 21.15 16.94 -11.34
N VAL A 329 19.98 17.43 -10.89
CA VAL A 329 19.01 16.62 -10.13
C VAL A 329 18.41 15.50 -11.00
N PRO A 330 17.85 15.75 -12.20
CA PRO A 330 17.35 14.68 -13.06
C PRO A 330 18.41 13.65 -13.43
N LEU A 331 19.63 14.09 -13.76
CA LEU A 331 20.73 13.21 -14.10
C LEU A 331 21.19 12.36 -12.92
N ALA A 332 21.27 12.93 -11.71
CA ALA A 332 21.62 12.21 -10.50
C ALA A 332 20.56 11.15 -10.15
N LEU A 333 19.28 11.50 -10.26
CA LEU A 333 18.18 10.56 -10.02
C LEU A 333 18.19 9.40 -11.03
N ALA A 334 18.40 9.68 -12.32
CA ALA A 334 18.51 8.64 -13.33
C ALA A 334 19.74 7.75 -13.15
N ALA A 335 20.89 8.35 -12.81
CA ALA A 335 22.10 7.59 -12.52
C ALA A 335 21.91 6.68 -11.30
N LEU A 336 21.26 7.19 -10.25
CA LEU A 336 20.93 6.40 -9.07
C LEU A 336 19.95 5.26 -9.39
N ASP A 337 18.92 5.53 -10.19
CA ASP A 337 17.95 4.52 -10.64
C ASP A 337 18.65 3.41 -11.45
N HIS A 338 19.52 3.77 -12.39
CA HIS A 338 20.30 2.82 -13.17
C HIS A 338 21.21 1.95 -12.30
N GLU A 339 21.90 2.57 -11.35
CA GLU A 339 22.75 1.87 -10.40
C GLU A 339 21.94 0.91 -9.52
N LEU A 340 20.75 1.32 -9.08
CA LEU A 340 19.88 0.46 -8.27
C LEU A 340 19.31 -0.72 -9.07
N ARG A 341 18.97 -0.52 -10.35
CA ARG A 341 18.40 -1.56 -11.24
C ARG A 341 19.42 -2.56 -11.75
N HIS A 342 20.61 -2.10 -12.11
CA HIS A 342 21.58 -2.94 -12.83
C HIS A 342 23.00 -2.87 -12.28
N GLY A 343 23.48 -1.69 -11.88
CA GLY A 343 24.89 -1.50 -11.49
C GLY A 343 25.27 -2.17 -10.16
N LEU A 344 24.32 -2.22 -9.22
CA LEU A 344 24.44 -2.85 -7.90
C LEU A 344 23.91 -4.30 -7.89
N VAL A 345 23.53 -4.84 -9.05
CA VAL A 345 23.09 -6.23 -9.17
C VAL A 345 24.25 -7.09 -9.65
N GLU A 346 24.42 -8.26 -9.05
CA GLU A 346 25.27 -9.31 -9.59
C GLU A 346 24.42 -10.50 -10.00
N TYR A 347 24.77 -11.11 -11.13
CA TYR A 347 24.08 -12.27 -11.67
C TYR A 347 24.97 -13.49 -11.42
N ARG A 348 24.42 -14.51 -10.79
CA ARG A 348 25.12 -15.78 -10.56
C ARG A 348 24.46 -16.86 -11.40
N ALA A 349 25.25 -17.46 -12.26
CA ALA A 349 24.86 -18.57 -13.11
C ALA A 349 25.48 -19.86 -12.59
N GLY A 350 24.68 -20.91 -12.48
CA GLY A 350 25.15 -22.24 -12.09
C GLY A 350 23.99 -23.19 -11.84
N ASP A 351 24.25 -24.49 -11.88
CA ASP A 351 23.27 -25.53 -11.51
C ASP A 351 21.91 -25.42 -12.23
N GLY A 352 21.93 -25.02 -13.50
CA GLY A 352 20.71 -24.81 -14.30
C GLY A 352 19.83 -23.68 -13.77
N ALA A 353 20.40 -22.65 -13.13
CA ALA A 353 19.63 -21.48 -12.73
C ALA A 353 20.45 -20.18 -12.79
N LEU A 354 19.73 -19.09 -13.02
CA LEU A 354 20.25 -17.73 -12.99
C LEU A 354 19.64 -16.99 -11.81
N VAL A 355 20.49 -16.48 -10.92
CA VAL A 355 20.07 -15.78 -9.71
C VAL A 355 20.59 -14.34 -9.72
N ALA A 356 19.68 -13.37 -9.61
CA ALA A 356 20.04 -11.98 -9.39
C ALA A 356 20.14 -11.66 -7.90
N ARG A 357 21.25 -11.04 -7.52
CA ARG A 357 21.55 -10.69 -6.13
C ARG A 357 21.92 -9.23 -6.01
N ASP A 358 21.36 -8.54 -5.02
CA ASP A 358 21.79 -7.19 -4.67
C ASP A 358 23.15 -7.24 -3.97
N ARG A 359 24.10 -6.43 -4.44
CA ARG A 359 25.45 -6.37 -3.88
C ARG A 359 25.51 -5.63 -2.55
N LEU A 360 24.56 -4.73 -2.29
CA LEU A 360 24.57 -3.90 -1.07
C LEU A 360 23.99 -4.68 0.11
N SER A 361 22.78 -5.21 -0.04
CA SER A 361 22.08 -5.97 1.01
C SER A 361 22.42 -7.45 1.01
N GLY A 362 22.96 -7.98 -0.10
CA GLY A 362 23.15 -9.41 -0.27
C GLY A 362 21.84 -10.18 -0.47
N ALA A 363 20.71 -9.49 -0.64
CA ALA A 363 19.40 -10.11 -0.84
C ALA A 363 19.28 -10.73 -2.25
N THR A 364 18.66 -11.90 -2.32
CA THR A 364 18.26 -12.52 -3.59
C THR A 364 17.02 -11.79 -4.11
N MET A 365 17.10 -11.27 -5.32
CA MET A 365 16.02 -10.51 -5.94
C MET A 365 15.06 -11.43 -6.70
N TRP A 366 15.60 -12.25 -7.59
CA TRP A 366 14.87 -13.22 -8.40
C TRP A 366 15.77 -14.39 -8.80
N ARG A 367 15.14 -15.51 -9.15
CA ARG A 367 15.75 -16.73 -9.68
C ARG A 367 14.95 -17.11 -10.93
N VAL A 368 15.65 -17.48 -11.99
CA VAL A 368 15.06 -17.99 -13.21
C VAL A 368 15.70 -19.34 -13.52
N GLU A 369 14.87 -20.31 -13.83
CA GLU A 369 15.29 -21.63 -14.29
C GLU A 369 14.89 -21.83 -15.76
N PRO A 370 15.52 -22.77 -16.49
CA PRO A 370 15.31 -22.95 -17.93
C PRO A 370 13.87 -23.18 -18.34
N TRP A 371 13.05 -23.78 -17.47
CA TRP A 371 11.63 -24.04 -17.75
C TRP A 371 10.72 -22.83 -17.53
N ASP A 372 11.20 -21.77 -16.86
CA ASP A 372 10.44 -20.53 -16.67
C ASP A 372 10.52 -19.64 -17.93
N GLU A 373 11.60 -19.78 -18.69
CA GLU A 373 11.89 -19.03 -19.91
C GLU A 373 10.94 -19.40 -21.06
N THR A 374 10.38 -18.37 -21.69
CA THR A 374 9.49 -18.49 -22.86
C THR A 374 10.14 -17.99 -24.13
N ASP A 375 10.97 -16.94 -24.04
CA ASP A 375 11.90 -16.54 -25.10
C ASP A 375 13.25 -15.98 -24.57
N LEU A 376 14.30 -16.07 -25.38
CA LEU A 376 15.64 -15.62 -25.03
C LEU A 376 16.27 -14.83 -26.20
N ARG A 377 16.62 -13.57 -25.97
CA ARG A 377 17.16 -12.68 -27.00
C ARG A 377 18.40 -11.93 -26.53
N VAL A 378 19.30 -11.63 -27.46
CA VAL A 378 20.47 -10.79 -27.23
C VAL A 378 20.36 -9.54 -28.09
N GLU A 379 20.28 -8.36 -27.47
CA GLU A 379 20.28 -7.09 -28.17
C GLU A 379 21.68 -6.46 -28.20
N ARG A 380 22.04 -5.89 -29.36
CA ARG A 380 23.30 -5.13 -29.54
C ARG A 380 23.06 -3.76 -30.16
N ARG A 381 22.74 -2.77 -29.31
CA ARG A 381 22.49 -1.39 -29.75
C ARG A 381 23.77 -0.67 -30.17
N ARG A 382 23.66 0.57 -30.65
CA ARG A 382 24.82 1.38 -31.07
C ARG A 382 25.82 1.62 -29.94
N LEU A 383 25.33 1.83 -28.72
CA LEU A 383 26.18 2.03 -27.54
C LEU A 383 26.85 0.72 -27.12
N ASP A 384 26.11 -0.38 -27.14
CA ASP A 384 26.62 -1.73 -26.89
C ASP A 384 27.78 -2.06 -27.83
N ARG A 385 27.62 -1.81 -29.13
CA ARG A 385 28.70 -1.96 -30.13
C ARG A 385 29.93 -1.10 -29.84
N ARG A 386 29.74 0.12 -29.34
CA ARG A 386 30.87 1.02 -29.00
C ARG A 386 31.60 0.58 -27.73
N LEU A 387 30.89 -0.04 -26.80
CA LEU A 387 31.41 -0.47 -25.51
C LEU A 387 31.88 -1.92 -25.51
N GLY A 388 31.61 -2.66 -26.59
CA GLY A 388 31.86 -4.10 -26.69
C GLY A 388 31.00 -4.88 -25.70
N THR A 389 29.76 -4.44 -25.48
CA THR A 389 28.82 -5.07 -24.55
C THR A 389 27.60 -5.62 -25.28
N GLU A 390 26.80 -6.42 -24.59
CA GLU A 390 25.53 -6.97 -25.09
C GLU A 390 24.45 -6.89 -24.01
N THR A 391 23.18 -6.85 -24.43
CA THR A 391 22.03 -6.86 -23.52
C THR A 391 21.31 -8.19 -23.67
N VAL A 392 21.19 -8.96 -22.60
CA VAL A 392 20.39 -10.19 -22.59
C VAL A 392 18.96 -9.87 -22.15
N VAL A 393 17.98 -10.37 -22.88
CA VAL A 393 16.54 -10.25 -22.58
C VAL A 393 15.98 -11.65 -22.41
N ILE A 394 15.40 -11.91 -21.24
CA ILE A 394 14.79 -13.18 -20.85
C ILE A 394 13.29 -12.92 -20.73
N GLU A 395 12.50 -13.43 -21.67
CA GLU A 395 11.04 -13.36 -21.62
C GLU A 395 10.50 -14.55 -20.82
N LEU A 396 9.65 -14.24 -19.85
CA LEU A 396 8.90 -15.20 -19.03
C LEU A 396 7.43 -15.12 -19.44
N ARG A 397 6.58 -16.00 -18.90
CA ARG A 397 5.15 -16.00 -19.24
C ARG A 397 4.44 -14.67 -18.92
N ASP A 398 4.76 -14.10 -17.76
CA ASP A 398 4.08 -12.93 -17.21
C ASP A 398 5.07 -11.75 -16.96
N ASP A 399 6.31 -11.86 -17.42
CA ASP A 399 7.39 -10.96 -17.02
C ASP A 399 8.55 -10.91 -18.03
N GLU A 400 9.41 -9.90 -17.93
CA GLU A 400 10.62 -9.78 -18.75
C GLU A 400 11.79 -9.32 -17.88
N TYR A 401 12.92 -10.04 -17.95
CA TYR A 401 14.16 -9.61 -17.33
C TYR A 401 15.18 -9.16 -18.36
N ARG A 402 15.55 -7.88 -18.27
CA ARG A 402 16.54 -7.25 -19.13
C ARG A 402 17.84 -7.00 -18.38
N ILE A 403 18.93 -7.59 -18.86
CA ILE A 403 20.27 -7.49 -18.30
C ILE A 403 21.17 -6.73 -19.30
N PRO A 404 21.26 -5.39 -19.20
CA PRO A 404 22.01 -4.62 -20.18
C PRO A 404 23.52 -4.68 -19.94
N GLY A 405 24.30 -4.41 -20.98
CA GLY A 405 25.70 -4.02 -20.85
C GLY A 405 26.66 -5.11 -20.32
N LEU A 406 26.43 -6.38 -20.62
CA LEU A 406 27.33 -7.47 -20.27
C LEU A 406 28.55 -7.51 -21.20
N ASP A 407 29.75 -7.72 -20.63
CA ASP A 407 30.98 -7.91 -21.42
C ASP A 407 31.04 -9.32 -22.04
N ASP A 408 30.59 -10.30 -21.28
CA ASP A 408 30.45 -11.69 -21.70
C ASP A 408 29.07 -12.18 -21.23
N PRO A 409 28.11 -12.40 -22.15
CA PRO A 409 26.81 -12.92 -21.81
C PRO A 409 26.78 -14.44 -21.73
N GLU A 410 27.81 -15.16 -22.20
CA GLU A 410 27.76 -16.62 -22.30
C GLU A 410 27.48 -17.31 -20.97
N PRO A 411 28.04 -16.91 -19.81
CA PRO A 411 27.70 -17.55 -18.55
C PRO A 411 26.22 -17.41 -18.17
N VAL A 412 25.55 -16.35 -18.61
CA VAL A 412 24.10 -16.16 -18.41
C VAL A 412 23.31 -17.03 -19.39
N LEU A 413 23.76 -17.10 -20.65
CA LEU A 413 23.08 -17.84 -21.72
C LEU A 413 23.21 -19.36 -21.55
N ASP A 414 24.37 -19.84 -21.08
CA ASP A 414 24.68 -21.25 -20.83
C ASP A 414 23.80 -21.89 -19.74
N VAL A 415 23.08 -21.07 -18.95
CA VAL A 415 22.06 -21.55 -18.02
C VAL A 415 20.87 -22.15 -18.78
N PHE A 416 20.51 -21.56 -19.93
CA PHE A 416 19.29 -21.87 -20.66
C PHE A 416 19.54 -22.86 -21.79
N ASP A 417 18.66 -23.86 -21.93
CA ASP A 417 18.75 -24.84 -23.02
C ASP A 417 18.40 -24.23 -24.39
N ARG A 418 17.63 -23.13 -24.39
CA ARG A 418 17.21 -22.44 -25.61
C ARG A 418 18.37 -21.65 -26.21
N ARG A 419 18.52 -21.74 -27.53
CA ARG A 419 19.45 -20.85 -28.27
C ARG A 419 18.90 -19.43 -28.33
N PRO A 420 19.69 -18.42 -27.95
CA PRO A 420 19.25 -17.04 -28.00
C PRO A 420 19.09 -16.55 -29.44
N ASP A 421 18.07 -15.74 -29.68
CA ASP A 421 17.99 -14.94 -30.90
C ASP A 421 19.07 -13.85 -30.87
N ARG A 422 19.99 -13.87 -31.85
CA ARG A 422 21.11 -12.93 -31.95
C ARG A 422 20.96 -12.10 -33.23
N PRO A 423 21.23 -10.78 -33.20
CA PRO A 423 21.05 -9.87 -34.33
C PRO A 423 21.97 -10.16 -35.52
N ASP A 424 22.98 -11.02 -35.34
CA ASP A 424 23.95 -11.44 -36.35
C ASP A 424 23.71 -12.90 -36.82
N GLY A 425 22.53 -13.48 -36.53
CA GLY A 425 22.08 -14.82 -36.93
C GLY A 425 21.26 -14.85 -38.21
#